data_AF-A0A265N7U2-F1
#
_entry.id   AF-A0A265N7U2-F1
#
_cell.length_a   1.000
_cell.length_b   1.000
_cell.length_c   1.000
_cell.angle_alpha   90.00
_cell.angle_beta   90.00
_cell.angle_gamma   90.00
#
_symmetry.space_group_name_H-M   'P 1'
#
loop_
_entity.id
_entity.type
_entity.pdbx_description
1 polymer ?
#
loop_
_entity_poly.entity_id
_entity_poly.type
_entity_poly.pdbx_seq_one_letter_code
_entity_poly.pdbx_strand_id
1 'polypeptide(L)'
;MRNSFRKIFLGFLLVLIDIHIFIDILPNPVGYFLIGAGITELPGKFAAGNKAYSMAIFLCLLSIPTLFIPQHTIENLLSMWGIYFTLLVLLKLILTFYLFQIMMEIVKDRNEMKLENRTAKIFKEYMIVMFAIQIGIPFTMNLSRNIQSGYTMITTIIALILEVIFMVLLLSFRDVDDEGKESITV
;
A
#
# COMPACT_ATOMS: atom_id res chain seq x y z
N MET A 1 -6.87 -16.48 7.63
CA MET A 1 -6.23 -15.53 6.70
C MET A 1 -7.21 -14.84 5.77
N ARG A 2 -8.25 -15.51 5.25
CA ARG A 2 -9.26 -14.88 4.36
C ARG A 2 -9.81 -13.53 4.85
N ASN A 3 -10.29 -13.46 6.11
CA ASN A 3 -10.84 -12.23 6.65
C ASN A 3 -9.77 -11.15 6.85
N SER A 4 -8.58 -11.53 7.31
CA SER A 4 -7.42 -10.67 7.51
C SER A 4 -6.99 -9.98 6.20
N PHE A 5 -6.77 -10.75 5.12
CA PHE A 5 -6.39 -10.20 3.82
C PHE A 5 -7.53 -9.44 3.15
N ARG A 6 -8.80 -9.84 3.35
CA ARG A 6 -9.95 -9.06 2.89
C ARG A 6 -9.98 -7.68 3.54
N LYS A 7 -9.68 -7.58 4.84
CA LYS A 7 -9.55 -6.29 5.52
C LYS A 7 -8.39 -5.48 4.94
N ILE A 8 -7.19 -6.04 4.86
CA ILE A 8 -6.03 -5.33 4.28
C ILE A 8 -6.36 -4.81 2.87
N PHE A 9 -6.93 -5.66 2.01
CA PHE A 9 -7.37 -5.28 0.66
C PHE A 9 -8.38 -4.13 0.67
N LEU A 10 -9.44 -4.22 1.48
CA LEU A 10 -10.45 -3.15 1.57
C LEU A 10 -9.85 -1.85 2.08
N GLY A 11 -8.88 -1.92 2.98
CA GLY A 11 -8.18 -0.73 3.47
C GLY A 11 -7.36 -0.04 2.38
N PHE A 12 -6.61 -0.81 1.57
CA PHE A 12 -5.92 -0.25 0.39
C PHE A 12 -6.89 0.28 -0.66
N LEU A 13 -8.00 -0.43 -0.89
CA LEU A 13 -9.04 0.01 -1.82
C LEU A 13 -9.62 1.37 -1.40
N LEU A 14 -9.88 1.57 -0.11
CA LEU A 14 -10.35 2.86 0.42
C LEU A 14 -9.31 3.97 0.22
N VAL A 15 -8.04 3.71 0.55
CA VAL A 15 -6.94 4.67 0.33
C VAL A 15 -6.75 4.99 -1.17
N LEU A 16 -7.02 4.04 -2.06
CA LEU A 16 -6.84 4.22 -3.50
C LEU A 16 -7.95 5.06 -4.14
N ILE A 17 -9.22 4.80 -3.79
CA ILE A 17 -10.35 5.39 -4.50
C ILE A 17 -10.56 6.86 -4.09
N ASP A 18 -10.05 7.29 -2.92
CA ASP A 18 -10.12 8.68 -2.42
C ASP A 18 -11.46 9.35 -2.79
N ILE A 19 -12.56 8.72 -2.35
CA ILE A 19 -13.92 9.03 -2.79
C ILE A 19 -14.31 10.42 -2.25
N HIS A 20 -14.28 11.44 -3.10
CA HIS A 20 -14.83 12.77 -2.84
C HIS A 20 -16.32 12.83 -3.24
N ILE A 21 -17.20 12.05 -2.59
CA ILE A 21 -18.66 12.11 -2.84
C ILE A 21 -19.37 12.78 -1.66
N PHE A 22 -19.65 14.09 -1.82
CA PHE A 22 -20.62 14.94 -1.07
C PHE A 22 -20.47 15.07 0.46
N ILE A 23 -19.87 14.10 1.14
CA ILE A 23 -19.40 14.10 2.52
C ILE A 23 -17.91 13.78 2.40
N ASP A 24 -17.05 14.60 2.98
CA ASP A 24 -15.62 14.30 3.12
C ASP A 24 -15.48 13.06 4.02
N ILE A 25 -15.65 11.88 3.41
CA ILE A 25 -15.46 10.60 4.05
C ILE A 25 -14.00 10.56 4.50
N LEU A 26 -13.69 9.69 5.45
CA LEU A 26 -12.37 9.51 6.04
C LEU A 26 -11.56 8.40 5.30
N PRO A 27 -11.45 8.33 3.95
CA PRO A 27 -10.98 7.11 3.28
C PRO A 27 -9.55 6.76 3.68
N ASN A 28 -8.70 7.76 3.91
CA ASN A 28 -7.31 7.53 4.28
C ASN A 28 -7.16 7.03 5.73
N PRO A 29 -7.64 7.75 6.79
CA PRO A 29 -7.57 7.22 8.15
C PRO A 29 -8.28 5.87 8.30
N VAL A 30 -9.50 5.74 7.76
CA VAL A 30 -10.27 4.49 7.86
C VAL A 30 -9.58 3.36 7.10
N GLY A 31 -9.02 3.64 5.92
CA GLY A 31 -8.29 2.66 5.15
C GLY A 31 -7.07 2.11 5.90
N TYR A 32 -6.26 2.98 6.51
CA TYR A 32 -5.11 2.55 7.32
C TYR A 32 -5.52 1.84 8.60
N PHE A 33 -6.59 2.27 9.26
CA PHE A 33 -7.17 1.55 10.40
C PHE A 33 -7.57 0.12 10.01
N LEU A 34 -8.22 -0.04 8.85
CA LEU A 34 -8.71 -1.32 8.36
C LEU A 34 -7.55 -2.24 7.94
N ILE A 35 -6.45 -1.69 7.40
CA ILE A 35 -5.19 -2.42 7.20
C ILE A 35 -4.63 -2.91 8.54
N GLY A 36 -4.54 -2.04 9.55
CA GLY A 36 -4.08 -2.38 10.89
C GLY A 36 -4.90 -3.51 11.52
N ALA A 37 -6.23 -3.40 11.46
CA ALA A 37 -7.16 -4.43 11.95
C ALA A 37 -7.00 -5.76 11.22
N GLY A 38 -6.71 -5.73 9.91
CA GLY A 38 -6.42 -6.93 9.14
C GLY A 38 -5.10 -7.59 9.56
N ILE A 39 -4.06 -6.80 9.83
CA ILE A 39 -2.76 -7.30 10.30
C ILE A 39 -2.89 -7.97 11.68
N THR A 40 -3.66 -7.40 12.61
CA THR A 40 -3.86 -8.00 13.94
C THR A 40 -4.59 -9.34 13.93
N GLU A 41 -5.32 -9.65 12.85
CA GLU A 41 -5.97 -10.96 12.66
C GLU A 41 -5.04 -11.99 12.02
N LEU A 42 -3.84 -11.61 11.58
CA LEU A 42 -2.85 -12.57 11.12
C LEU A 42 -2.21 -13.28 12.31
N PRO A 43 -1.83 -14.55 12.16
CA PRO A 43 -1.08 -15.28 13.19
C PRO A 43 0.12 -14.46 13.70
N GLY A 44 0.23 -14.27 15.01
CA GLY A 44 1.26 -13.44 15.65
C GLY A 44 2.71 -13.95 15.53
N LYS A 45 2.97 -14.92 14.64
CA LYS A 45 4.29 -15.50 14.38
C LYS A 45 5.13 -14.71 13.37
N PHE A 46 4.55 -13.73 12.69
CA PHE A 46 5.24 -12.99 11.63
C PHE A 46 6.04 -11.81 12.19
N ALA A 47 7.36 -11.80 11.98
CA ALA A 47 8.27 -10.82 12.59
C ALA A 47 7.98 -9.39 12.11
N ALA A 48 7.55 -9.25 10.85
CA ALA A 48 7.14 -7.97 10.28
C ALA A 48 5.73 -7.50 10.71
N GLY A 49 4.91 -8.38 11.32
CA GLY A 49 3.52 -8.08 11.72
C GLY A 49 3.38 -6.86 12.62
N ASN A 50 4.14 -6.82 13.72
CA ASN A 50 4.08 -5.71 14.67
C ASN A 50 4.55 -4.37 14.06
N LYS A 51 5.52 -4.42 13.14
CA LYS A 51 6.03 -3.22 12.45
C LYS A 51 5.00 -2.71 11.45
N ALA A 52 4.38 -3.60 10.67
CA ALA A 52 3.30 -3.25 9.75
C ALA A 52 2.10 -2.64 10.50
N TYR A 53 1.69 -3.26 11.62
CA TYR A 53 0.61 -2.74 12.45
C TYR A 53 0.91 -1.35 12.98
N SER A 54 2.08 -1.17 13.60
CA SER A 54 2.49 0.14 14.16
C SER A 54 2.54 1.21 13.08
N MET A 55 3.05 0.86 11.88
CA MET A 55 3.09 1.77 10.74
C MET A 55 1.68 2.13 10.23
N ALA A 56 0.76 1.16 10.18
CA ALA A 56 -0.62 1.40 9.78
C ALA A 56 -1.35 2.32 10.76
N ILE A 57 -1.17 2.12 12.07
CA ILE A 57 -1.74 3.02 13.11
C ILE A 57 -1.11 4.42 13.02
N PHE A 58 0.21 4.50 12.83
CA PHE A 58 0.89 5.78 12.65
C PHE A 58 0.37 6.54 11.43
N LEU A 59 0.24 5.87 10.28
CA LEU A 59 -0.36 6.43 9.07
C LEU A 59 -1.82 6.83 9.25
N CYS A 60 -2.60 6.05 10.00
CA CYS A 60 -3.99 6.37 10.32
C CYS A 60 -4.11 7.70 11.07
N LEU A 61 -3.26 7.93 12.07
CA LEU A 61 -3.25 9.20 12.81
C LEU A 61 -2.70 10.34 11.96
N LEU A 62 -1.62 10.06 11.24
CA LEU A 62 -0.93 11.08 10.45
C LEU A 62 -1.74 11.52 9.24
N SER A 63 -2.68 10.72 8.74
CA SER A 63 -3.54 11.08 7.60
C SER A 63 -4.79 11.87 7.98
N ILE A 64 -5.05 12.12 9.27
CA ILE A 64 -6.21 12.94 9.69
C ILE A 64 -6.21 14.36 9.08
N PRO A 65 -5.07 15.09 8.99
CA PRO A 65 -5.06 16.39 8.32
C PRO A 65 -5.47 16.37 6.84
N THR A 66 -5.36 15.22 6.14
CA THR A 66 -5.74 15.14 4.71
C THR A 66 -7.24 15.31 4.48
N LEU A 67 -8.05 15.27 5.54
CA LEU A 67 -9.49 15.47 5.49
C LEU A 67 -9.88 16.93 5.28
N PHE A 68 -9.02 17.84 5.73
CA PHE A 68 -9.29 19.28 5.67
C PHE A 68 -8.56 19.94 4.51
N ILE A 69 -7.51 19.29 4.00
CA ILE A 69 -6.59 19.86 3.02
C ILE A 69 -6.45 18.86 1.88
N PRO A 70 -7.16 19.10 0.77
CA PRO A 70 -7.08 18.23 -0.38
C PRO A 70 -5.69 18.27 -1.02
N GLN A 71 -5.18 17.12 -1.44
CA GLN A 71 -3.84 17.03 -2.05
C GLN A 71 -3.75 17.85 -3.36
N HIS A 72 -4.84 17.97 -4.11
CA HIS A 72 -4.87 18.66 -5.40
C HIS A 72 -4.71 20.19 -5.29
N THR A 73 -4.86 20.77 -4.10
CA THR A 73 -4.68 22.22 -3.88
C THR A 73 -3.22 22.60 -3.63
N ILE A 74 -2.29 21.64 -3.62
CA ILE A 74 -0.88 21.87 -3.33
C ILE A 74 -0.13 22.16 -4.63
N GLU A 75 0.18 23.44 -4.85
CA GLU A 75 0.90 23.88 -6.05
C GLU A 75 2.43 23.75 -5.92
N ASN A 76 2.96 23.77 -4.69
CA ASN A 76 4.41 23.72 -4.44
C ASN A 76 4.79 22.53 -3.55
N LEU A 77 5.60 21.62 -4.10
CA LEU A 77 6.10 20.42 -3.43
C LEU A 77 7.00 20.74 -2.22
N LEU A 78 7.70 21.89 -2.23
CA LEU A 78 8.54 22.33 -1.10
C LEU A 78 7.76 23.12 -0.05
N SER A 79 6.45 23.33 -0.24
CA SER A 79 5.61 23.88 0.83
C SER A 79 5.54 22.89 2.00
N MET A 80 5.19 23.39 3.18
CA MET A 80 4.97 22.54 4.36
C MET A 80 3.98 21.40 4.07
N TRP A 81 2.91 21.69 3.31
CA TRP A 81 1.93 20.70 2.89
C TRP A 81 2.51 19.71 1.86
N GLY A 82 3.27 20.21 0.88
CA GLY A 82 3.96 19.34 -0.09
C GLY A 82 4.87 18.32 0.58
N ILE A 83 5.71 18.77 1.51
CA ILE A 83 6.61 17.91 2.29
C ILE A 83 5.80 16.90 3.12
N TYR A 84 4.71 17.32 3.75
CA TYR A 84 3.83 16.45 4.52
C TYR A 84 3.22 15.34 3.66
N PHE A 85 2.69 15.64 2.48
CA PHE A 85 2.14 14.62 1.58
C PHE A 85 3.23 13.70 1.01
N THR A 86 4.41 14.22 0.68
CA THR A 86 5.56 13.39 0.31
C THR A 86 5.92 12.41 1.44
N LEU A 87 5.92 12.87 2.69
CA LEU A 87 6.18 12.02 3.84
C LEU A 87 5.11 10.91 3.99
N LEU A 88 3.82 11.23 3.82
CA LEU A 88 2.75 10.23 3.85
C LEU A 88 2.96 9.14 2.80
N VAL A 89 3.33 9.52 1.57
CA VAL A 89 3.59 8.57 0.48
C VAL A 89 4.78 7.67 0.79
N LEU A 90 5.87 8.21 1.36
CA LEU A 90 7.02 7.42 1.80
C LEU A 90 6.66 6.45 2.93
N LEU A 91 5.88 6.89 3.92
CA LEU A 91 5.41 6.03 5.00
C LEU A 91 4.49 4.92 4.49
N LYS A 92 3.60 5.22 3.53
CA LYS A 92 2.78 4.21 2.84
C LYS A 92 3.66 3.17 2.15
N LEU A 93 4.73 3.58 1.47
CA LEU A 93 5.67 2.67 0.83
C LEU A 93 6.35 1.74 1.87
N ILE A 94 6.70 2.26 3.05
CA ILE A 94 7.25 1.44 4.15
C ILE A 94 6.20 0.46 4.69
N LEU A 95 4.94 0.86 4.83
CA LEU A 95 3.85 -0.06 5.20
C LEU A 95 3.72 -1.19 4.18
N THR A 96 3.69 -0.87 2.89
CA THR A 96 3.61 -1.86 1.80
C THR A 96 4.82 -2.80 1.82
N PHE A 97 6.02 -2.30 2.09
CA PHE A 97 7.22 -3.13 2.28
C PHE A 97 7.03 -4.16 3.40
N TYR A 98 6.53 -3.77 4.58
CA TYR A 98 6.30 -4.73 5.65
C TYR A 98 5.21 -5.74 5.33
N LEU A 99 4.17 -5.35 4.59
CA LEU A 99 3.15 -6.29 4.12
C LEU A 99 3.73 -7.33 3.16
N PHE A 100 4.60 -6.93 2.23
CA PHE A 100 5.31 -7.88 1.38
C PHE A 100 6.17 -8.85 2.21
N GLN A 101 6.81 -8.39 3.29
CA GLN A 101 7.56 -9.29 4.18
C GLN A 101 6.65 -10.32 4.85
N ILE A 102 5.49 -9.88 5.37
CA ILE A 102 4.50 -10.80 5.96
C ILE A 102 4.02 -11.82 4.92
N MET A 103 3.69 -11.36 3.71
CA MET A 103 3.27 -12.23 2.60
C MET A 103 4.37 -13.24 2.23
N MET A 104 5.63 -12.82 2.21
CA MET A 104 6.77 -13.68 1.96
C MET A 104 6.97 -14.74 3.05
N GLU A 105 6.78 -14.37 4.32
CA GLU A 105 6.82 -15.31 5.44
C GLU A 105 5.69 -16.34 5.35
N ILE A 106 4.48 -15.92 4.96
CA ILE A 106 3.32 -16.82 4.78
C ILE A 106 3.57 -17.85 3.68
N VAL A 107 4.03 -17.45 2.50
CA VAL A 107 4.25 -18.40 1.38
C VAL A 107 5.39 -19.38 1.65
N LYS A 108 6.43 -18.96 2.38
CA LYS A 108 7.53 -19.82 2.81
C LYS A 108 7.07 -20.86 3.82
N ASP A 109 6.25 -20.46 4.79
CA ASP A 109 5.65 -21.37 5.79
C ASP A 109 4.73 -22.43 5.13
N ARG A 110 4.15 -22.10 3.97
CA ARG A 110 3.24 -22.97 3.21
C ARG A 110 3.91 -23.79 2.10
N ASN A 111 5.19 -23.57 1.79
CA ASN A 111 5.91 -24.21 0.67
C ASN A 111 5.25 -24.02 -0.72
N GLU A 112 4.49 -22.93 -0.92
CA GLU A 112 3.81 -22.61 -2.18
C GLU A 112 4.75 -21.91 -3.17
N MET A 113 5.67 -22.68 -3.79
CA MET A 113 6.75 -22.15 -4.65
C MET A 113 6.27 -21.18 -5.74
N LYS A 114 5.10 -21.44 -6.35
CA LYS A 114 4.55 -20.58 -7.41
C LYS A 114 4.15 -19.21 -6.86
N LEU A 115 3.50 -19.19 -5.70
CA LEU A 115 3.07 -17.94 -5.06
C LEU A 115 4.25 -17.20 -4.44
N GLU A 116 5.25 -17.92 -3.91
CA GLU A 116 6.51 -17.34 -3.44
C GLU A 116 7.23 -16.59 -4.55
N ASN A 117 7.49 -17.24 -5.68
CA ASN A 117 8.18 -16.62 -6.82
C ASN A 117 7.43 -15.40 -7.35
N ARG A 118 6.10 -15.50 -7.46
CA ARG A 118 5.24 -14.38 -7.87
C ARG A 118 5.33 -13.22 -6.89
N THR A 119 5.25 -13.49 -5.58
CA THR A 119 5.32 -12.47 -4.53
C THR A 119 6.68 -11.78 -4.51
N ALA A 120 7.77 -12.54 -4.65
CA ALA A 120 9.14 -12.01 -4.66
C ALA A 120 9.38 -11.11 -5.88
N LYS A 121 8.90 -11.53 -7.06
CA LYS A 121 9.00 -10.74 -8.29
C LYS A 121 8.23 -9.42 -8.17
N ILE A 122 6.95 -9.49 -7.77
CA ILE A 122 6.10 -8.29 -7.62
C ILE A 122 6.67 -7.37 -6.55
N PHE A 123 7.14 -7.90 -5.42
CA PHE A 123 7.79 -7.11 -4.37
C PHE A 123 8.97 -6.30 -4.93
N LYS A 124 9.89 -6.95 -5.65
CA LYS A 124 11.06 -6.29 -6.23
C LYS A 124 10.67 -5.22 -7.25
N GLU A 125 9.78 -5.55 -8.19
CA GLU A 125 9.33 -4.63 -9.23
C GLU A 125 8.59 -3.42 -8.64
N TYR A 126 7.66 -3.66 -7.72
CA TYR A 126 6.90 -2.61 -7.04
C TYR A 126 7.83 -1.66 -6.29
N MET A 127 8.74 -2.20 -5.44
CA MET A 127 9.63 -1.37 -4.63
C MET A 127 10.58 -0.54 -5.48
N ILE A 128 11.19 -1.13 -6.52
CA ILE A 128 12.12 -0.41 -7.40
C ILE A 128 11.40 0.73 -8.12
N VAL A 129 10.25 0.45 -8.73
CA VAL A 129 9.54 1.45 -9.54
C VAL A 129 8.95 2.55 -8.66
N MET A 130 8.27 2.20 -7.55
CA MET A 130 7.70 3.21 -6.64
C MET A 130 8.78 4.08 -6.04
N PHE A 131 9.91 3.51 -5.63
CA PHE A 131 11.02 4.28 -5.09
C PHE A 131 11.68 5.17 -6.16
N ALA A 132 11.84 4.68 -7.39
CA ALA A 132 12.34 5.47 -8.51
C ALA A 132 11.43 6.67 -8.84
N ILE A 133 10.11 6.47 -8.79
CA ILE A 133 9.13 7.56 -8.93
C ILE A 133 9.36 8.61 -7.83
N GLN A 134 9.48 8.19 -6.56
CA GLN A 134 9.69 9.14 -5.44
C GLN A 134 11.00 9.92 -5.56
N ILE A 135 12.10 9.24 -5.93
CA ILE A 135 13.40 9.89 -6.16
C ILE A 135 13.34 10.85 -7.36
N GLY A 136 12.51 10.56 -8.36
CA GLY A 136 12.37 11.41 -9.53
C GLY A 136 11.71 12.76 -9.25
N ILE A 137 10.84 12.85 -8.23
CA ILE A 137 10.05 14.05 -7.92
C ILE A 137 10.94 15.31 -7.77
N PRO A 138 11.99 15.35 -6.93
CA PRO A 138 12.87 16.52 -6.81
C PRO A 138 13.49 16.98 -8.13
N PHE A 139 13.81 16.05 -9.04
CA PHE A 139 14.40 16.40 -10.34
C PHE A 139 13.43 17.09 -11.28
N THR A 140 12.12 16.86 -11.11
CA THR A 140 11.08 17.50 -11.92
C THR A 140 11.03 19.02 -11.74
N MET A 141 11.54 19.53 -10.62
CA MET A 141 11.61 20.97 -10.35
C MET A 141 12.51 21.73 -11.33
N ASN A 142 13.45 21.05 -11.98
CA ASN A 142 14.35 21.66 -12.97
C ASN A 142 13.78 21.59 -14.40
N LEU A 143 12.59 21.00 -14.59
CA LEU A 143 11.98 20.79 -15.90
C LEU A 143 10.96 21.90 -16.20
N SER A 144 10.67 22.11 -17.48
CA SER A 144 9.59 23.01 -17.88
C SER A 144 8.23 22.44 -17.44
N ARG A 145 7.25 23.33 -17.23
CA ARG A 145 5.91 22.95 -16.73
C ARG A 145 5.24 21.86 -17.58
N ASN A 146 5.42 21.91 -18.90
CA ASN A 146 4.87 20.90 -19.83
C ASN A 146 5.49 19.52 -19.61
N ILE A 147 6.82 19.46 -19.42
CA ILE A 147 7.54 18.21 -19.17
C ILE A 147 7.18 17.67 -17.78
N GLN A 148 7.10 18.54 -16.76
CA GLN A 148 6.67 18.16 -15.41
C GLN A 148 5.27 17.54 -15.43
N SER A 149 4.30 18.18 -16.09
CA SER A 149 2.95 17.65 -16.22
C SER A 149 2.92 16.29 -16.92
N GLY A 150 3.71 16.11 -17.98
CA GLY A 150 3.85 14.84 -18.68
C GLY A 150 4.44 13.75 -17.79
N TYR A 151 5.49 14.07 -17.03
CA TYR A 151 6.10 13.16 -16.06
C TYR A 151 5.10 12.74 -14.98
N THR A 152 4.38 13.68 -14.37
CA THR A 152 3.35 13.40 -13.36
C THR A 152 2.23 12.52 -13.91
N MET A 153 1.77 12.77 -15.13
CA MET A 153 0.74 11.95 -15.77
C MET A 153 1.21 10.51 -15.96
N ILE A 154 2.40 10.31 -16.55
CA ILE A 154 2.95 8.98 -16.81
C ILE A 154 3.20 8.21 -15.51
N THR A 155 3.83 8.86 -14.52
CA THR A 155 4.13 8.21 -13.24
C THR A 155 2.88 7.89 -12.43
N THR A 156 1.84 8.73 -12.48
CA THR A 156 0.53 8.41 -11.87
C THR A 156 -0.09 7.16 -12.47
N ILE A 157 -0.06 7.01 -13.81
CA ILE A 157 -0.59 5.82 -14.50
C ILE A 157 0.20 4.56 -14.08
N ILE A 158 1.53 4.63 -14.07
CA ILE A 158 2.39 3.51 -13.66
C ILE A 158 2.12 3.14 -12.19
N ALA A 159 2.06 4.13 -11.30
CA ALA A 159 1.77 3.91 -9.89
C ALA A 159 0.40 3.24 -9.71
N LEU A 160 -0.64 3.71 -10.41
CA LEU A 160 -1.97 3.11 -10.37
C LEU A 160 -1.96 1.63 -10.80
N ILE A 161 -1.27 1.32 -11.90
CA ILE A 161 -1.13 -0.07 -12.38
C ILE A 161 -0.46 -0.94 -11.31
N LEU A 162 0.62 -0.45 -10.68
CA LEU A 162 1.33 -1.18 -9.64
C LEU A 162 0.49 -1.38 -8.37
N GLU A 163 -0.29 -0.38 -7.97
CA GLU A 163 -1.21 -0.51 -6.83
C GLU A 163 -2.29 -1.56 -7.13
N VAL A 164 -2.82 -1.61 -8.34
CA VAL A 164 -3.76 -2.65 -8.77
C VAL A 164 -3.09 -4.04 -8.75
N ILE A 165 -1.86 -4.17 -9.26
CA ILE A 165 -1.11 -5.44 -9.22
C ILE A 165 -0.91 -5.90 -7.76
N PHE A 166 -0.53 -4.97 -6.87
CA PHE A 166 -0.36 -5.26 -5.44
C PHE A 166 -1.68 -5.70 -4.80
N MET A 167 -2.78 -5.00 -5.07
CA MET A 167 -4.11 -5.38 -4.56
C MET A 167 -4.57 -6.76 -5.07
N VAL A 168 -4.33 -7.07 -6.35
CA VAL A 168 -4.62 -8.41 -6.91
C VAL A 168 -3.76 -9.48 -6.22
N LEU A 169 -2.51 -9.16 -5.87
CA LEU A 169 -1.68 -10.07 -5.10
C LEU A 169 -2.26 -10.30 -3.70
N LEU A 170 -2.70 -9.26 -2.97
CA LEU A 170 -3.38 -9.41 -1.67
C LEU A 170 -4.60 -10.33 -1.75
N LEU A 171 -5.38 -10.25 -2.84
CA LEU A 171 -6.52 -11.14 -3.05
C LEU A 171 -6.09 -12.61 -3.20
N SER A 172 -4.95 -12.89 -3.84
CA SER A 172 -4.47 -14.27 -3.97
C SER A 172 -4.09 -14.92 -2.63
N PHE A 173 -3.73 -14.11 -1.62
CA PHE A 173 -3.42 -14.59 -0.27
C PHE A 173 -4.66 -14.88 0.57
N ARG A 174 -5.83 -14.44 0.11
CA ARG A 174 -7.11 -14.69 0.78
C ARG A 174 -7.43 -16.19 0.84
N ASP A 175 -7.08 -16.92 -0.22
CA ASP A 175 -7.55 -18.28 -0.46
C ASP A 175 -6.53 -19.35 -0.03
N VAL A 176 -5.32 -18.94 0.40
CA VAL A 176 -4.20 -19.82 0.82
C VAL A 176 -4.51 -20.68 2.07
N ASP A 177 -5.55 -20.35 2.84
CA ASP A 177 -5.97 -21.14 4.01
C ASP A 177 -6.95 -22.29 3.70
N ASP A 178 -7.62 -22.24 2.55
CA ASP A 178 -8.71 -23.19 2.26
C ASP A 178 -8.18 -24.52 1.68
N GLU A 179 -7.00 -24.53 1.04
CA GLU A 179 -6.41 -25.73 0.42
C GLU A 179 -5.72 -26.68 1.42
N GLY A 180 -5.27 -26.19 2.58
CA GLY A 180 -4.62 -27.02 3.61
C GLY A 180 -5.56 -27.92 4.41
N LYS A 181 -6.87 -27.84 4.18
CA LYS A 181 -7.89 -28.64 4.90
C LYS A 181 -8.40 -29.85 4.12
N GLU A 182 -8.15 -29.95 2.82
CA GLU A 182 -8.63 -31.08 2.01
C GLU A 182 -7.69 -32.30 2.05
N SER A 183 -6.47 -32.17 2.57
CA SER A 183 -5.48 -33.27 2.59
C SER A 183 -5.49 -34.13 3.87
N ILE A 184 -6.42 -33.92 4.81
CA ILE A 184 -6.49 -34.67 6.08
C ILE A 184 -7.72 -35.60 6.14
N THR A 185 -8.48 -35.74 5.06
CA THR A 185 -9.58 -36.72 4.95
C THR A 185 -9.35 -37.69 3.81
N VAL A 186 -8.40 -38.61 3.99
CA VAL A 186 -8.37 -39.92 3.31
C VAL A 186 -7.90 -40.98 4.28
#